data_AF-A0A160T6C2-F1
#
_entry.id   AF-A0A160T6C2-F1
#
_cell.length_a   1.000
_cell.length_b   1.000
_cell.length_c   1.000
_cell.angle_alpha   90.00
_cell.angle_beta   90.00
_cell.angle_gamma   90.00
#
_symmetry.space_group_name_H-M   'P 1'
#
loop_
_entity.id
_entity.type
_entity.pdbx_description
1 polymer ?
#
loop_
_entity_poly.entity_id
_entity_poly.type
_entity_poly.pdbx_seq_one_letter_code
_entity_poly.pdbx_strand_id
1 'polypeptide(L)'
;MKIATETVWPAVMAAIGFEENADLMAMHFAEFESESENVLELLTALRADARQTDASFVQDTAAELVVALEHLAHHLDGLLLPLQTRLGVEP
;
A
#
# COMPACT_ATOMS: atom_id res chain seq x y z
N MET A 1 -10.23 -3.75 8.32
CA MET A 1 -9.48 -4.76 9.09
C MET A 1 -8.81 -4.12 10.33
N LYS A 2 -9.57 -3.59 11.30
CA LYS A 2 -9.00 -2.73 12.37
C LYS A 2 -8.21 -3.46 13.48
N ILE A 3 -8.57 -4.71 13.79
CA ILE A 3 -8.11 -5.37 15.03
C ILE A 3 -6.64 -5.83 14.93
N ALA A 4 -6.20 -6.31 13.77
CA ALA A 4 -4.82 -6.79 13.59
C ALA A 4 -3.81 -5.63 13.62
N THR A 5 -4.10 -4.55 12.88
CA THR A 5 -3.30 -3.33 12.80
C THR A 5 -3.12 -2.69 14.18
N GLU A 6 -4.20 -2.46 14.93
CA GLU A 6 -4.14 -1.79 16.25
C GLU A 6 -3.49 -2.66 17.34
N THR A 7 -3.57 -4.00 17.23
CA THR A 7 -3.06 -4.92 18.27
C THR A 7 -1.62 -5.36 18.01
N VAL A 8 -1.26 -5.59 16.74
CA VAL A 8 0.03 -6.17 16.36
C VAL A 8 1.07 -5.08 16.05
N TRP A 9 0.67 -3.94 15.48
CA TRP A 9 1.65 -2.93 15.08
C TRP A 9 2.45 -2.32 16.23
N PRO A 10 1.87 -2.00 17.40
CA PRO A 10 2.68 -1.49 18.50
C PRO A 10 3.83 -2.43 18.88
N ALA A 11 3.57 -3.75 18.90
CA ALA A 11 4.57 -4.76 19.20
C ALA A 11 5.64 -4.88 18.09
N VAL A 12 5.22 -4.84 16.82
CA VAL A 12 6.17 -4.89 15.70
C VAL A 12 7.02 -3.61 15.68
N MET A 13 6.42 -2.43 15.83
CA MET A 13 7.14 -1.14 15.87
C MET A 13 8.17 -1.12 17.00
N ALA A 14 7.83 -1.62 18.19
CA ALA A 14 8.80 -1.79 19.27
C ALA A 14 9.96 -2.73 18.88
N ALA A 15 9.66 -3.87 18.26
CA ALA A 15 10.70 -4.82 17.83
C ALA A 15 11.67 -4.24 16.79
N ILE A 16 11.21 -3.34 15.92
CA ILE A 16 12.05 -2.63 14.93
C ILE A 16 12.50 -1.24 15.40
N GLY A 17 12.20 -0.86 16.65
CA GLY A 17 12.67 0.36 17.30
C GLY A 17 12.04 1.65 16.79
N PHE A 18 10.76 1.64 16.41
CA PHE A 18 9.97 2.78 15.94
C PHE A 18 8.95 3.30 16.95
N GLU A 19 9.15 3.09 18.25
CA GLU A 19 8.14 3.40 19.29
C GLU A 19 7.67 4.86 19.26
N GLU A 20 8.59 5.80 18.99
CA GLU A 20 8.27 7.24 18.93
C GLU A 20 7.42 7.63 17.71
N ASN A 21 7.43 6.81 16.65
CA ASN A 21 6.69 7.04 15.40
C ASN A 21 5.64 5.94 15.13
N ALA A 22 5.29 5.14 16.14
CA ALA A 22 4.52 3.91 15.95
C ALA A 22 3.16 4.15 15.30
N ASP A 23 2.45 5.22 15.70
CA ASP A 23 1.13 5.56 15.15
C ASP A 23 1.21 5.99 13.67
N LEU A 24 2.18 6.84 13.33
CA LEU A 24 2.41 7.29 11.96
C LEU A 24 2.80 6.11 11.06
N MET A 25 3.65 5.22 11.56
CA MET A 25 4.08 4.04 10.82
C MET A 25 2.94 3.05 10.64
N ALA A 26 2.14 2.81 11.68
CA ALA A 26 0.95 1.95 11.61
C ALA A 26 -0.07 2.48 10.60
N MET A 27 -0.28 3.81 10.54
CA MET A 27 -1.12 4.44 9.52
C MET A 27 -0.56 4.16 8.11
N HIS A 28 0.71 4.45 7.85
CA HIS A 28 1.29 4.21 6.53
C HIS A 28 1.25 2.72 6.12
N PHE A 29 1.45 1.79 7.05
CA PHE A 29 1.30 0.36 6.77
C PHE A 29 -0.14 -0.03 6.46
N ALA A 30 -1.12 0.53 7.18
CA ALA A 30 -2.54 0.28 6.93
C ALA A 30 -2.97 0.83 5.56
N GLU A 31 -2.53 2.03 5.21
CA GLU A 31 -2.81 2.63 3.89
C GLU A 31 -2.11 1.86 2.77
N PHE A 32 -0.85 1.45 2.97
CA PHE A 32 -0.13 0.61 2.01
C PHE A 32 -0.84 -0.72 1.75
N GLU A 33 -1.36 -1.36 2.79
CA GLU A 33 -2.14 -2.60 2.67
C GLU A 33 -3.46 -2.36 1.91
N SER A 34 -4.20 -1.31 2.29
CA SER A 34 -5.46 -0.94 1.62
C SER A 34 -5.27 -0.61 0.14
N GLU A 35 -4.23 0.17 -0.21
CA GLU A 35 -3.95 0.53 -1.59
C GLU A 35 -3.38 -0.66 -2.39
N SER A 36 -2.66 -1.58 -1.75
CA SER A 36 -2.23 -2.83 -2.39
C SER A 36 -3.42 -3.72 -2.76
N GLU A 37 -4.43 -3.81 -1.89
CA GLU A 37 -5.68 -4.51 -2.17
C GLU A 37 -6.41 -3.84 -3.35
N ASN A 38 -6.54 -2.51 -3.33
CA ASN A 38 -7.17 -1.73 -4.39
C ASN A 38 -6.49 -1.95 -5.77
N VAL A 39 -5.14 -1.91 -5.82
CA VAL A 39 -4.38 -2.21 -7.03
C VAL A 39 -4.65 -3.62 -7.56
N LEU A 40 -4.73 -4.62 -6.66
CA LEU A 40 -5.03 -6.00 -7.05
C LEU A 40 -6.43 -6.14 -7.64
N GLU A 41 -7.42 -5.46 -7.06
CA GLU A 41 -8.80 -5.42 -7.56
C GLU A 41 -8.85 -4.78 -8.96
N LEU A 42 -8.21 -3.63 -9.16
CA LEU A 42 -8.16 -2.93 -10.44
C LEU A 42 -7.44 -3.75 -11.53
N LEU A 43 -6.33 -4.42 -11.19
CA LEU A 43 -5.66 -5.36 -12.11
C LEU A 43 -6.57 -6.54 -12.48
N THR A 44 -7.44 -6.98 -11.57
CA THR A 44 -8.40 -8.06 -11.82
C THR A 44 -9.51 -7.58 -12.75
N ALA A 45 -10.07 -6.40 -12.52
CA ALA A 45 -11.06 -5.76 -13.39
C ALA A 45 -10.48 -5.53 -14.80
N LEU A 46 -9.29 -4.91 -14.90
CA LEU A 46 -8.65 -4.63 -16.17
C LEU A 46 -8.45 -5.88 -17.03
N ARG A 47 -8.06 -7.01 -16.39
CA ARG A 47 -7.93 -8.31 -17.08
C ARG A 47 -9.28 -8.86 -17.54
N ALA A 48 -10.35 -8.63 -16.78
CA ALA A 48 -11.70 -9.06 -17.14
C ALA A 48 -12.24 -8.24 -18.31
N ASP A 49 -12.04 -6.92 -18.31
CA ASP A 49 -12.52 -6.02 -19.37
C ASP A 49 -11.75 -6.21 -20.66
N ALA A 50 -10.43 -6.43 -20.57
CA ALA A 50 -9.60 -6.76 -21.73
C ALA A 50 -10.05 -8.06 -22.42
N ARG A 51 -10.53 -9.06 -21.67
CA ARG A 51 -11.10 -10.30 -22.23
C ARG A 51 -12.44 -10.07 -22.93
N GLN A 52 -13.22 -9.10 -22.46
CA GLN A 52 -14.51 -8.74 -23.04
C GLN A 52 -14.36 -7.80 -24.24
N THR A 53 -13.13 -7.37 -24.56
CA THR A 53 -12.80 -6.46 -25.68
C THR A 53 -13.53 -5.12 -25.63
N ASP A 54 -13.95 -4.68 -24.43
CA ASP A 54 -14.56 -3.37 -24.23
C ASP A 54 -13.48 -2.31 -24.01
N ALA A 55 -13.16 -1.59 -25.08
CA ALA A 55 -12.08 -0.60 -25.07
C ALA A 55 -12.33 0.58 -24.12
N SER A 56 -13.60 0.97 -23.91
CA SER A 56 -13.95 2.05 -22.98
C SER A 56 -13.71 1.64 -21.53
N PHE A 57 -14.22 0.47 -21.10
CA PHE A 57 -14.00 0.02 -19.73
C PHE A 57 -12.52 -0.24 -19.44
N VAL A 58 -11.79 -0.81 -20.40
CA VAL A 58 -10.33 -1.00 -20.26
C VAL A 58 -9.60 0.33 -20.04
N GLN A 59 -10.00 1.40 -20.73
CA GLN A 59 -9.37 2.72 -20.56
C GLN A 59 -9.68 3.33 -19.19
N ASP A 60 -10.94 3.28 -18.76
CA ASP A 60 -11.36 3.83 -17.47
C ASP A 60 -10.68 3.07 -16.32
N THR A 61 -10.68 1.73 -16.33
CA THR A 61 -10.00 0.93 -15.31
C THR A 61 -8.48 1.11 -15.33
N ALA A 62 -7.87 1.31 -16.50
CA ALA A 62 -6.45 1.62 -16.59
C ALA A 62 -6.12 2.99 -15.97
N ALA A 63 -6.99 4.00 -16.15
CA ALA A 63 -6.81 5.30 -15.53
C ALA A 63 -6.92 5.22 -14.00
N GLU A 64 -7.91 4.49 -13.48
CA GLU A 64 -8.05 4.24 -12.04
C GLU A 64 -6.84 3.49 -11.47
N LEU A 65 -6.33 2.50 -12.20
CA LEU A 65 -5.13 1.76 -11.81
C LEU A 65 -3.91 2.66 -11.68
N VAL A 66 -3.73 3.63 -12.58
CA VAL A 66 -2.63 4.60 -12.48
C VAL A 66 -2.74 5.40 -11.19
N VAL A 67 -3.93 5.90 -10.85
CA VAL A 67 -4.16 6.67 -9.62
C VAL A 67 -3.88 5.82 -8.38
N ALA A 68 -4.37 4.57 -8.34
CA ALA A 68 -4.11 3.67 -7.22
C ALA A 68 -2.61 3.37 -7.04
N LEU A 69 -1.86 3.22 -8.15
CA LEU A 69 -0.41 3.04 -8.11
C LEU A 69 0.31 4.28 -7.59
N GLU A 70 -0.15 5.49 -7.92
CA GLU A 70 0.40 6.73 -7.39
C GLU A 70 0.19 6.85 -5.87
N HIS A 71 -1.00 6.49 -5.37
CA HIS A 71 -1.26 6.44 -3.92
C HIS A 71 -0.38 5.41 -3.22
N LEU A 72 -0.29 4.19 -3.77
CA LEU A 72 0.56 3.14 -3.21
C LEU A 72 2.03 3.57 -3.15
N ALA A 73 2.54 4.21 -4.21
CA ALA A 73 3.89 4.75 -4.25
C ALA A 73 4.10 5.82 -3.17
N HIS A 74 3.14 6.73 -2.98
CA HIS A 74 3.21 7.76 -1.94
C HIS A 74 3.34 7.15 -0.53
N HIS A 75 2.53 6.12 -0.21
CA HIS A 75 2.63 5.45 1.08
C HIS A 75 3.93 4.65 1.21
N LEU A 76 4.38 4.00 0.14
CA LEU A 76 5.66 3.29 0.13
C LEU A 76 6.84 4.23 0.38
N ASP A 77 6.89 5.40 -0.25
CA ASP A 77 7.94 6.40 -0.03
C ASP A 77 7.96 6.88 1.44
N GLY A 78 6.79 7.04 2.04
CA GLY A 78 6.65 7.35 3.47
C GLY A 78 7.12 6.24 4.40
N LEU A 79 7.07 4.98 3.97
CA LEU A 79 7.52 3.81 4.74
C LEU A 79 9.01 3.50 4.56
N LEU A 80 9.49 3.55 3.32
CA LEU A 80 10.73 2.90 2.91
C LEU A 80 11.96 3.57 3.53
N LEU A 81 12.05 4.89 3.43
CA LEU A 81 13.22 5.64 3.90
C LEU A 81 13.39 5.54 5.43
N PRO A 82 12.34 5.73 6.26
CA PRO A 82 12.45 5.47 7.69
C PRO A 82 12.93 4.05 7.97
N LEU A 83 12.28 3.02 7.38
CA LEU A 83 12.61 1.62 7.63
C LEU A 83 14.06 1.30 7.26
N GLN A 84 14.52 1.71 6.08
CA GLN A 84 15.91 1.53 5.64
C GLN A 84 16.90 2.18 6.61
N THR A 85 16.62 3.42 7.02
CA THR A 85 17.47 4.16 7.98
C THR A 85 17.55 3.42 9.32
N ARG A 86 16.43 2.93 9.83
CA ARG A 86 16.38 2.27 11.14
C ARG A 86 17.00 0.88 11.13
N LEU A 87 16.80 0.14 10.05
CA LEU A 87 17.31 -1.22 9.89
C LEU A 87 18.75 -1.26 9.36
N GLY A 88 19.32 -0.11 8.97
CA GLY A 88 20.68 -0.02 8.43
C GLY A 88 20.84 -0.72 7.09
N VAL A 89 19.82 -0.63 6.23
CA VAL A 89 19.80 -1.28 4.91
C VAL A 89 19.96 -0.22 3.83
N GLU A 90 20.89 -0.43 2.91
CA GLU A 90 21.01 0.38 1.69
C GLU A 90 20.08 -0.18 0.58
N PRO A 91 19.66 0.66 -0.39
CA PRO A 91 18.84 0.23 -1.52
C PRO A 91 19.45 -0.90 -2.37
#